data_AF-A0A8S9J2X9-F1
#
_entry.id   AF-A0A8S9J2X9-F1
#
_cell.length_a   1.000
_cell.length_b   1.000
_cell.length_c   1.000
_cell.angle_alpha   90.00
_cell.angle_beta   90.00
_cell.angle_gamma   90.00
#
_symmetry.space_group_name_H-M   'P 1'
#
loop_
_entity.id
_entity.type
_entity.pdbx_description
1 polymer ?
#
loop_
_entity_poly.entity_id
_entity_poly.type
_entity_poly.pdbx_seq_one_letter_code
_entity_poly.pdbx_strand_id
1 'polypeptide(L)'
;MECVGARNLAATAVTAFPSWSSSRKNYPVDNRYSFSNLRCGLCRVKASGGGAGSGIESCVAVREDFADEEDFVKAGGSEILYVQMQQNKDMDEHEQSKLVDKLPPISTGEGGGALDLVVIGCGPAGLALAAESAKLGLKVGLIGPDLPFTNNYGVWEDEFNDLGLQKCIEHVWRDTLVYLDDDNPITIGRAYGRVSRRLLHEELLRRCVESGVSYLSSKVESITEAPDGLRLVSCEQNTLVPCRLATVASGAASGKLLQYEVGGPRVCVQTAYGLEVEVEKSPYDPEQMVFMDYRDYTKEKIRSLEAEYPTFLYAMPMTKTRVFFEVPSLFFCFNHF
;
A
#
# COMPACT_ATOMS: atom_id res chain seq x y z
N MET A 1 -21.83 53.51 21.30
CA MET A 1 -20.41 53.79 21.01
C MET A 1 -19.99 52.80 19.94
N GLU A 2 -19.88 53.31 18.73
CA GLU A 2 -19.37 52.62 17.55
C GLU A 2 -17.86 52.39 17.65
N CYS A 3 -17.39 51.40 16.88
CA CYS A 3 -16.14 51.33 16.09
C CYS A 3 -15.80 49.83 15.92
N VAL A 4 -16.04 49.19 14.77
CA VAL A 4 -15.19 49.25 13.54
C VAL A 4 -13.76 48.84 13.91
N GLY A 5 -13.19 47.71 13.50
CA GLY A 5 -13.25 47.01 12.21
C GLY A 5 -11.82 47.00 11.65
N ALA A 6 -11.29 45.83 11.29
CA ALA A 6 -10.34 45.63 10.17
C ALA A 6 -9.76 44.21 10.19
N ARG A 7 -10.03 43.48 9.11
CA ARG A 7 -9.20 42.41 8.56
C ARG A 7 -7.91 43.02 8.01
N ASN A 8 -6.85 42.22 7.94
CA ASN A 8 -5.73 42.21 6.98
C ASN A 8 -4.66 41.26 7.56
N LEU A 9 -3.78 40.58 6.85
CA LEU A 9 -3.57 40.15 5.46
C LEU A 9 -2.33 39.23 5.55
N ALA A 10 -2.16 38.38 4.54
CA ALA A 10 -0.98 37.55 4.26
C ALA A 10 0.36 38.04 4.83
N ALA A 11 1.11 37.14 5.47
CA ALA A 11 2.55 37.26 5.65
C ALA A 11 3.24 36.21 4.78
N THR A 12 3.64 36.65 3.59
CA THR A 12 4.55 35.95 2.67
C THR A 12 5.96 36.04 3.24
N ALA A 13 6.57 34.92 3.60
CA ALA A 13 7.98 34.87 3.96
C ALA A 13 8.80 34.67 2.67
N VAL A 14 9.45 35.75 2.23
CA VAL A 14 10.46 35.75 1.17
C VAL A 14 11.81 35.48 1.83
N THR A 15 12.44 34.35 1.52
CA THR A 15 13.86 34.13 1.79
C THR A 15 14.64 34.24 0.50
N ALA A 16 15.38 35.34 0.37
CA ALA A 16 16.39 35.54 -0.65
C ALA A 16 17.67 34.74 -0.33
N PHE A 17 18.51 34.56 -1.37
CA PHE A 17 19.96 34.27 -1.41
C PHE A 17 20.30 33.07 -2.32
N PRO A 18 21.47 33.03 -2.97
CA PRO A 18 22.07 34.01 -3.86
C PRO A 18 22.29 33.43 -5.28
N SER A 19 22.40 34.31 -6.29
CA SER A 19 22.74 33.92 -7.66
C SER A 19 24.18 33.42 -7.77
N TRP A 20 24.37 32.14 -8.10
CA TRP A 20 25.66 31.62 -8.53
C TRP A 20 25.58 31.17 -9.99
N SER A 21 26.22 31.94 -10.87
CA SER A 21 26.49 31.54 -12.24
C SER A 21 27.68 30.58 -12.27
N SER A 22 27.48 29.33 -12.68
CA SER A 22 28.59 28.42 -13.03
C SER A 22 28.53 28.03 -14.50
N SER A 23 29.56 28.44 -15.23
CA SER A 23 29.86 28.15 -16.63
C SER A 23 29.72 26.66 -16.96
N ARG A 24 28.96 26.35 -18.02
CA ARG A 24 28.99 25.04 -18.69
C ARG A 24 30.40 24.73 -19.19
N LYS A 25 30.93 23.56 -18.84
CA LYS A 25 32.02 22.90 -19.57
C LYS A 25 31.54 21.52 -19.97
N ASN A 26 31.41 21.30 -21.27
CA ASN A 26 31.17 19.99 -21.88
C ASN A 26 32.44 19.15 -21.77
N TYR A 27 32.32 17.91 -21.29
CA TYR A 27 33.27 16.83 -21.54
C TYR A 27 32.53 15.50 -21.72
N PRO A 28 33.10 14.58 -22.53
CA PRO A 28 32.33 13.58 -23.28
C PRO A 28 31.91 12.36 -22.46
N VAL A 29 30.82 11.76 -22.93
CA VAL A 29 30.29 10.46 -22.54
C VAL A 29 31.25 9.35 -22.99
N ASP A 30 31.83 8.62 -22.04
CA ASP A 30 32.05 7.17 -22.17
C ASP A 30 32.39 6.56 -20.80
N ASN A 31 31.57 5.62 -20.33
CA ASN A 31 32.07 4.35 -19.80
C ASN A 31 30.92 3.40 -19.46
N ARG A 32 30.90 2.27 -20.16
CA ARG A 32 30.18 1.06 -19.79
C ARG A 32 30.71 0.56 -18.45
N TYR A 33 29.88 0.55 -17.41
CA TYR A 33 30.15 -0.23 -16.22
C TYR A 33 29.38 -1.55 -16.29
N SER A 34 30.12 -2.62 -16.58
CA SER A 34 29.68 -3.99 -16.40
C SER A 34 29.67 -4.31 -14.89
N PHE A 35 28.49 -4.36 -14.28
CA PHE A 35 28.33 -4.85 -12.92
C PHE A 35 28.34 -6.38 -12.91
N SER A 36 29.54 -6.96 -12.87
CA SER A 36 29.74 -8.33 -12.40
C SER A 36 30.09 -8.29 -10.91
N ASN A 37 29.38 -9.08 -10.10
CA ASN A 37 29.58 -9.38 -8.67
C ASN A 37 28.56 -8.74 -7.70
N LEU A 38 27.32 -9.23 -7.74
CA LEU A 38 26.46 -9.30 -6.55
C LEU A 38 26.48 -10.74 -6.06
N ARG A 39 27.22 -11.02 -4.97
CA ARG A 39 27.09 -12.28 -4.23
C ARG A 39 25.84 -12.18 -3.36
N CYS A 40 24.74 -12.74 -3.83
CA CYS A 40 23.54 -12.95 -3.02
C CYS A 40 23.69 -14.28 -2.24
N GLY A 41 23.53 -14.23 -0.92
CA GLY A 41 23.46 -15.44 -0.10
C GLY A 41 22.13 -16.14 -0.32
N LEU A 42 22.17 -17.39 -0.79
CA LEU A 42 20.97 -18.22 -0.89
C LEU A 42 20.60 -18.78 0.49
N CYS A 43 19.46 -18.38 1.04
CA CYS A 43 18.78 -19.13 2.08
C CYS A 43 17.95 -20.25 1.45
N ARG A 44 18.33 -21.51 1.72
CA ARG A 44 17.67 -22.71 1.23
C ARG A 44 16.70 -23.21 2.30
N VAL A 45 15.41 -22.92 2.16
CA VAL A 45 14.37 -23.47 3.05
C VAL A 45 13.93 -24.83 2.49
N LYS A 46 14.13 -25.90 3.26
CA LYS A 46 13.56 -27.22 2.97
C LYS A 46 12.21 -27.34 3.67
N ALA A 47 11.12 -27.39 2.92
CA ALA A 47 9.87 -27.96 3.40
C ALA A 47 9.90 -29.48 3.15
N SER A 48 9.98 -30.28 4.21
CA SER A 48 9.88 -31.75 4.10
C SER A 48 8.41 -32.18 4.16
N GLY A 49 7.75 -32.24 3.00
CA GLY A 49 6.57 -33.10 2.81
C GLY A 49 7.02 -34.46 2.30
N GLY A 50 6.60 -35.54 2.96
CA GLY A 50 7.00 -36.90 2.61
C GLY A 50 6.53 -37.31 1.20
N GLY A 51 7.47 -37.71 0.35
CA GLY A 51 7.19 -38.29 -0.97
C GLY A 51 8.43 -38.25 -1.85
N ALA A 52 9.03 -39.41 -2.10
CA ALA A 52 10.21 -39.53 -2.96
C ALA A 52 9.85 -39.22 -4.42
N GLY A 53 10.45 -38.16 -4.97
CA GLY A 53 10.39 -37.82 -6.38
C GLY A 53 11.27 -36.61 -6.66
N SER A 54 12.23 -36.75 -7.56
CA SER A 54 13.20 -35.72 -7.92
C SER A 54 12.52 -34.51 -8.56
N GLY A 55 12.57 -33.35 -7.91
CA GLY A 55 12.19 -32.05 -8.48
C GLY A 55 13.35 -31.07 -8.37
N ILE A 56 13.84 -30.59 -9.51
CA ILE A 56 14.75 -29.43 -9.57
C ILE A 56 13.86 -28.19 -9.42
N GLU A 57 13.79 -27.63 -8.22
CA GLU A 57 13.17 -26.31 -8.00
C GLU A 57 14.24 -25.23 -8.07
N SER A 58 14.29 -24.52 -9.20
CA SER A 58 14.91 -23.20 -9.29
C SER A 58 13.78 -22.17 -9.44
N CYS A 59 13.32 -21.62 -8.32
CA CYS A 59 12.42 -20.47 -8.32
C CYS A 59 13.25 -19.23 -8.72
N VAL A 60 13.30 -18.95 -10.01
CA VAL A 60 13.94 -17.74 -10.53
C VAL A 60 12.91 -16.62 -10.44
N ALA A 61 13.09 -15.72 -9.47
CA ALA A 61 12.36 -14.46 -9.48
C ALA A 61 12.63 -13.76 -10.82
N VAL A 62 11.56 -13.44 -11.56
CA VAL A 62 11.66 -12.67 -12.81
C VAL A 62 12.27 -11.32 -12.43
N ARG A 63 13.44 -11.01 -13.00
CA ARG A 63 14.05 -9.67 -12.89
C ARG A 63 13.09 -8.68 -13.54
N GLU A 64 12.34 -7.94 -12.73
CA GLU A 64 11.82 -6.65 -13.19
C GLU A 64 12.98 -5.66 -13.29
N ASP A 65 12.99 -4.86 -14.35
CA ASP A 65 13.96 -3.77 -14.51
C ASP A 65 13.57 -2.65 -13.54
N PHE A 66 14.23 -2.61 -12.37
CA PHE A 66 14.13 -1.50 -11.41
C PHE A 66 14.97 -0.32 -11.88
N ALA A 67 14.47 0.89 -11.65
CA ALA A 67 15.17 2.11 -12.07
C ALA A 67 16.48 2.33 -11.29
N ASP A 68 16.49 2.00 -10.00
CA ASP A 68 17.62 2.13 -9.09
C ASP A 68 17.48 1.21 -7.86
N GLU A 69 18.43 1.28 -6.93
CA GLU A 69 18.43 0.49 -5.69
C GLU A 69 17.27 0.84 -4.76
N GLU A 70 16.82 2.10 -4.73
CA GLU A 70 15.68 2.47 -3.90
C GLU A 70 14.38 1.91 -4.47
N ASP A 71 14.22 1.92 -5.79
CA ASP A 71 13.09 1.30 -6.49
C ASP A 71 13.04 -0.21 -6.22
N PHE A 72 14.19 -0.89 -6.22
CA PHE A 72 14.29 -2.29 -5.81
C PHE A 72 13.84 -2.51 -4.35
N VAL A 73 14.31 -1.68 -3.41
CA VAL A 73 13.91 -1.77 -1.99
C VAL A 73 12.41 -1.51 -1.81
N LYS A 74 11.86 -0.50 -2.50
CA LYS A 74 10.43 -0.16 -2.51
C LYS A 74 9.57 -1.32 -3.02
N ALA A 75 10.07 -2.07 -3.99
CA ALA A 75 9.40 -3.25 -4.54
C ALA A 75 9.47 -4.50 -3.66
N GLY A 76 10.16 -4.45 -2.52
CA GLY A 76 10.31 -5.57 -1.58
C GLY A 76 11.77 -6.02 -1.37
N GLY A 77 12.73 -5.46 -2.12
CA GLY A 77 14.14 -5.75 -1.94
C GLY A 77 14.47 -7.24 -2.00
N SER A 78 15.25 -7.72 -1.02
CA SER A 78 15.57 -9.15 -0.88
C SER A 78 14.34 -10.02 -0.64
N GLU A 79 13.25 -9.45 -0.12
CA GLU A 79 12.02 -10.12 0.26
C GLU A 79 10.95 -10.06 -0.84
N ILE A 80 11.30 -9.63 -2.05
CA ILE A 80 10.37 -9.50 -3.18
C ILE A 80 9.57 -10.78 -3.47
N LEU A 81 10.15 -11.95 -3.19
CA LEU A 81 9.44 -13.23 -3.29
C LEU A 81 8.20 -13.27 -2.40
N TYR A 82 8.28 -12.78 -1.16
CA TYR A 82 7.15 -12.76 -0.23
C TYR A 82 6.10 -11.72 -0.65
N VAL A 83 6.52 -10.60 -1.23
CA VAL A 83 5.60 -9.62 -1.84
C VAL A 83 4.83 -10.26 -3.00
N GLN A 84 5.51 -11.02 -3.86
CA GLN A 84 4.87 -11.77 -4.95
C GLN A 84 3.94 -12.88 -4.43
N MET A 85 4.31 -13.57 -3.35
CA MET A 85 3.42 -14.56 -2.71
C MET A 85 2.15 -13.91 -2.16
N GLN A 86 2.23 -12.69 -1.62
CA GLN A 86 1.07 -11.94 -1.16
C GLN A 86 0.13 -11.53 -2.31
N GLN A 87 0.70 -11.16 -3.46
CA GLN A 87 -0.08 -10.84 -4.67
C GLN A 87 -0.81 -12.08 -5.21
N ASN A 88 -0.19 -13.25 -5.11
CA ASN A 88 -0.74 -14.53 -5.59
C ASN A 88 -1.41 -15.35 -4.49
N LYS A 89 -1.81 -14.71 -3.38
CA LYS A 89 -2.46 -15.42 -2.28
C LYS A 89 -3.80 -15.97 -2.77
N ASP A 90 -3.95 -17.30 -2.74
CA ASP A 90 -5.20 -17.97 -3.11
C ASP A 90 -6.35 -17.41 -2.27
N MET A 91 -7.29 -16.78 -2.96
CA MET A 91 -8.54 -16.28 -2.42
C MET A 91 -9.67 -17.04 -3.11
N ASP A 92 -10.76 -17.31 -2.39
CA ASP A 92 -11.95 -17.89 -3.02
C ASP A 92 -12.43 -16.92 -4.12
N GLU A 93 -12.39 -17.36 -5.38
CA GLU A 93 -12.71 -16.53 -6.55
C GLU A 93 -14.14 -15.97 -6.49
N HIS A 94 -15.00 -16.53 -5.63
CA HIS A 94 -16.38 -16.11 -5.44
C HIS A 94 -16.59 -15.13 -4.27
N GLU A 95 -15.55 -14.74 -3.53
CA GLU A 95 -15.70 -13.79 -2.43
C GLU A 95 -15.96 -12.36 -2.89
N GLN A 96 -15.42 -11.92 -4.04
CA GLN A 96 -15.46 -10.52 -4.50
C GLN A 96 -15.97 -10.41 -5.94
N SER A 97 -16.91 -9.48 -6.19
CA SER A 97 -17.45 -9.21 -7.52
C SER A 97 -16.37 -8.69 -8.48
N LYS A 98 -16.44 -9.03 -9.77
CA LYS A 98 -15.54 -8.44 -10.78
C LYS A 98 -15.97 -7.04 -11.17
N LEU A 99 -14.99 -6.15 -11.36
CA LEU A 99 -15.25 -4.75 -11.73
C LEU A 99 -15.87 -4.65 -13.13
N VAL A 100 -15.38 -5.46 -14.08
CA VAL A 100 -15.90 -5.51 -15.46
C VAL A 100 -17.39 -5.88 -15.55
N ASP A 101 -17.90 -6.62 -14.57
CA ASP A 101 -19.30 -7.07 -14.56
C ASP A 101 -20.25 -5.99 -14.05
N LYS A 102 -19.73 -4.97 -13.35
CA LYS A 102 -20.52 -3.96 -12.65
C LYS A 102 -20.34 -2.55 -13.19
N LEU A 103 -19.15 -2.23 -13.71
CA LEU A 103 -18.81 -0.88 -14.17
C LEU A 103 -18.83 -0.79 -15.69
N PRO A 104 -19.38 0.28 -16.28
CA PRO A 104 -19.35 0.50 -17.72
C PRO A 104 -17.90 0.70 -18.22
N PRO A 105 -17.58 0.29 -19.46
CA PRO A 105 -16.25 0.47 -20.01
C PRO A 105 -15.93 1.95 -20.24
N ILE A 106 -14.66 2.33 -20.10
CA ILE A 106 -14.17 3.64 -20.56
C ILE A 106 -14.36 3.73 -22.09
N SER A 107 -14.99 4.78 -22.56
CA SER A 107 -15.15 5.03 -24.00
C SER A 107 -13.83 5.49 -24.60
N THR A 108 -13.10 4.57 -25.25
CA THR A 108 -11.84 4.84 -25.95
C THR A 108 -12.10 5.04 -27.45
N GLY A 109 -11.71 6.19 -28.03
CA GLY A 109 -11.84 6.47 -29.47
C GLY A 109 -12.20 7.94 -29.83
N GLU A 110 -12.29 8.26 -31.13
CA GLU A 110 -12.49 9.62 -31.68
C GLU A 110 -13.80 10.32 -31.25
N GLY A 111 -14.72 9.63 -30.56
CA GLY A 111 -15.93 10.21 -29.97
C GLY A 111 -15.95 10.24 -28.43
N GLY A 112 -14.97 9.63 -27.76
CA GLY A 112 -14.84 9.63 -26.31
C GLY A 112 -14.15 10.91 -25.85
N GLY A 113 -14.92 11.90 -25.39
CA GLY A 113 -14.35 13.13 -24.83
C GLY A 113 -13.42 12.84 -23.64
N ALA A 114 -12.47 13.73 -23.38
CA ALA A 114 -11.54 13.59 -22.26
C ALA A 114 -12.27 13.43 -20.91
N LEU A 115 -11.77 12.52 -20.08
CA LEU A 115 -12.22 12.36 -18.70
C LEU A 115 -11.75 13.53 -17.84
N ASP A 116 -12.47 13.85 -16.77
CA ASP A 116 -12.01 14.85 -15.81
C ASP A 116 -10.91 14.28 -14.92
N LEU A 117 -11.05 13.01 -14.53
CA LEU A 117 -10.10 12.30 -13.67
C LEU A 117 -9.91 10.86 -14.14
N VAL A 118 -8.66 10.42 -14.24
CA VAL A 118 -8.30 9.01 -14.30
C VAL A 118 -7.65 8.61 -12.97
N VAL A 119 -8.21 7.60 -12.31
CA VAL A 119 -7.64 6.97 -11.12
C VAL A 119 -6.97 5.66 -11.54
N ILE A 120 -5.67 5.55 -11.29
CA ILE A 120 -4.86 4.39 -11.66
C ILE A 120 -4.68 3.51 -10.43
N GLY A 121 -5.20 2.29 -10.47
CA GLY A 121 -5.16 1.33 -9.37
C GLY A 121 -6.54 1.02 -8.81
N CYS A 122 -6.87 -0.28 -8.74
CA CYS A 122 -8.18 -0.79 -8.35
C CYS A 122 -8.21 -1.30 -6.90
N GLY A 123 -7.37 -0.76 -6.01
CA GLY A 123 -7.40 -1.05 -4.57
C GLY A 123 -8.42 -0.19 -3.82
N PRO A 124 -8.55 -0.35 -2.48
CA PRO A 124 -9.50 0.42 -1.67
C PRO A 124 -9.40 1.94 -1.88
N ALA A 125 -8.18 2.48 -1.91
CA ALA A 125 -7.94 3.90 -2.13
C ALA A 125 -8.41 4.37 -3.51
N GLY A 126 -8.18 3.56 -4.55
CA GLY A 126 -8.57 3.87 -5.92
C GLY A 126 -10.08 3.88 -6.12
N LEU A 127 -10.78 2.85 -5.61
CA LEU A 127 -12.24 2.80 -5.66
C LEU A 127 -12.87 3.94 -4.84
N ALA A 128 -12.38 4.19 -3.62
CA ALA A 128 -12.90 5.28 -2.78
C ALA A 128 -12.72 6.66 -3.46
N LEU A 129 -11.53 6.95 -3.98
CA LEU A 129 -11.25 8.19 -4.68
C LEU A 129 -12.12 8.35 -5.93
N ALA A 130 -12.26 7.27 -6.73
CA ALA A 130 -13.06 7.31 -7.94
C ALA A 130 -14.54 7.57 -7.63
N ALA A 131 -15.10 6.86 -6.63
CA ALA A 131 -16.49 7.02 -6.21
C ALA A 131 -16.77 8.44 -5.70
N GLU A 132 -16.00 8.94 -4.74
CA GLU A 132 -16.24 10.27 -4.16
C GLU A 132 -16.01 11.40 -5.18
N SER A 133 -15.06 11.22 -6.11
CA SER A 133 -14.84 12.18 -7.21
C SER A 133 -16.01 12.21 -8.19
N ALA A 134 -16.52 11.05 -8.59
CA ALA A 134 -17.65 10.94 -9.52
C ALA A 134 -18.94 11.47 -8.90
N LYS A 135 -19.13 11.26 -7.60
CA LYS A 135 -20.26 11.82 -6.82
C LYS A 135 -20.28 13.35 -6.80
N LEU A 136 -19.12 14.01 -6.96
CA LEU A 136 -19.02 15.46 -7.13
C LEU A 136 -19.31 15.92 -8.57
N GLY A 137 -19.67 15.01 -9.48
CA GLY A 137 -20.06 15.30 -10.86
C GLY A 137 -18.92 15.21 -11.88
N LEU A 138 -17.75 14.70 -11.50
CA LEU A 138 -16.62 14.49 -12.42
C LEU A 138 -16.83 13.26 -13.30
N LYS A 139 -16.38 13.33 -14.57
CA LYS A 139 -16.26 12.14 -15.43
C LYS A 139 -15.00 11.36 -15.04
N VAL A 140 -15.18 10.25 -14.32
CA VAL A 140 -14.08 9.47 -13.76
C VAL A 140 -13.90 8.14 -14.50
N GLY A 141 -12.65 7.84 -14.86
CA GLY A 141 -12.20 6.53 -15.31
C GLY A 141 -11.31 5.87 -14.28
N LEU A 142 -11.61 4.63 -13.90
CA LEU A 142 -10.77 3.75 -13.10
C LEU A 142 -9.99 2.84 -14.05
N ILE A 143 -8.67 2.78 -13.92
CA ILE A 143 -7.81 1.95 -14.76
C ILE A 143 -6.90 1.10 -13.88
N GLY A 144 -6.87 -0.20 -14.12
CA GLY A 144 -5.95 -1.10 -13.44
C GLY A 144 -6.39 -2.56 -13.54
N PRO A 145 -5.48 -3.51 -13.22
CA PRO A 145 -5.85 -4.91 -13.11
C PRO A 145 -6.85 -5.13 -11.96
N ASP A 146 -7.85 -5.97 -12.20
CA ASP A 146 -8.87 -6.37 -11.21
C ASP A 146 -8.34 -7.45 -10.27
N LEU A 147 -7.48 -7.04 -9.33
CA LEU A 147 -6.87 -7.90 -8.33
C LEU A 147 -7.71 -7.88 -7.03
N PRO A 148 -7.91 -9.05 -6.38
CA PRO A 148 -8.70 -9.12 -5.15
C PRO A 148 -8.02 -8.38 -4.00
N PHE A 149 -8.83 -7.88 -3.05
CA PHE A 149 -8.28 -7.34 -1.80
C PHE A 149 -7.76 -8.48 -0.94
N THR A 150 -6.44 -8.63 -0.85
CA THR A 150 -5.79 -9.72 -0.11
C THR A 150 -5.34 -9.32 1.30
N ASN A 151 -5.04 -8.04 1.52
CA ASN A 151 -4.51 -7.53 2.79
C ASN A 151 -5.56 -7.49 3.90
N ASN A 152 -5.15 -7.82 5.13
CA ASN A 152 -5.96 -7.56 6.32
C ASN A 152 -5.85 -6.07 6.67
N TYR A 153 -6.97 -5.46 7.07
CA TYR A 153 -7.00 -4.06 7.49
C TYR A 153 -7.53 -3.97 8.92
N GLY A 154 -6.78 -3.26 9.75
CA GLY A 154 -7.19 -2.81 11.08
C GLY A 154 -7.48 -1.31 11.03
N VAL A 155 -8.54 -0.87 11.72
CA VAL A 155 -9.02 0.52 11.63
C VAL A 155 -9.56 1.01 12.98
N TRP A 156 -9.45 2.31 13.24
CA TRP A 156 -10.20 2.91 14.34
C TRP A 156 -11.68 2.92 13.99
N GLU A 157 -12.52 2.39 14.89
CA GLU A 157 -13.95 2.19 14.61
C GLU A 157 -14.65 3.51 14.27
N ASP A 158 -14.36 4.57 15.03
CA ASP A 158 -14.93 5.90 14.86
C ASP A 158 -14.57 6.54 13.51
N GLU A 159 -13.33 6.38 13.04
CA GLU A 159 -12.93 6.90 11.72
C GLU A 159 -13.68 6.19 10.58
N PHE A 160 -13.88 4.88 10.71
CA PHE A 160 -14.68 4.14 9.72
C PHE A 160 -16.18 4.49 9.79
N ASN A 161 -16.69 4.80 10.98
CA ASN A 161 -18.05 5.30 11.15
C ASN A 161 -18.24 6.64 10.42
N ASP A 162 -17.29 7.56 10.56
CA ASP A 162 -17.33 8.88 9.92
C ASP A 162 -17.28 8.79 8.38
N LEU A 163 -16.64 7.76 7.83
CA LEU A 163 -16.61 7.45 6.39
C LEU A 163 -17.86 6.69 5.90
N GLY A 164 -18.78 6.35 6.80
CA GLY A 164 -19.95 5.52 6.51
C GLY A 164 -19.60 4.08 6.11
N LEU A 165 -18.48 3.57 6.61
CA LEU A 165 -17.94 2.22 6.33
C LEU A 165 -18.07 1.27 7.53
N GLN A 166 -18.87 1.62 8.54
CA GLN A 166 -19.07 0.82 9.76
C GLN A 166 -19.55 -0.60 9.47
N LYS A 167 -20.35 -0.77 8.40
CA LYS A 167 -20.86 -2.09 7.99
C LYS A 167 -19.77 -2.98 7.38
N CYS A 168 -18.60 -2.44 7.08
CA CYS A 168 -17.47 -3.19 6.55
C CYS A 168 -16.61 -3.80 7.65
N ILE A 169 -16.83 -3.46 8.92
CA ILE A 169 -16.09 -4.01 10.06
C ILE A 169 -16.70 -5.37 10.44
N GLU A 170 -15.90 -6.43 10.43
CA GLU A 170 -16.35 -7.79 10.79
C GLU A 170 -16.16 -8.11 12.28
N HIS A 171 -15.26 -7.40 12.95
CA HIS A 171 -14.98 -7.60 14.35
C HIS A 171 -14.50 -6.30 14.99
N VAL A 172 -14.94 -6.02 16.21
CA VAL A 172 -14.57 -4.82 16.97
C VAL A 172 -14.07 -5.25 18.35
N TRP A 173 -12.87 -4.81 18.69
CA TRP A 173 -12.37 -4.79 20.07
C TRP A 173 -12.70 -3.43 20.67
N ARG A 174 -13.34 -3.42 21.84
CA ARG A 174 -13.81 -2.19 22.50
C ARG A 174 -12.68 -1.31 22.99
N ASP A 175 -11.52 -1.91 23.21
CA ASP A 175 -10.35 -1.22 23.73
C ASP A 175 -9.06 -1.78 23.13
N THR A 176 -8.00 -0.98 23.18
CA THR A 176 -6.68 -1.30 22.67
C THR A 176 -5.63 -1.12 23.76
N LEU A 177 -4.71 -2.08 23.83
CA LEU A 177 -3.65 -2.15 24.84
C LEU A 177 -2.27 -2.03 24.22
N VAL A 178 -1.37 -1.36 24.93
CA VAL A 178 0.05 -1.30 24.61
C VAL A 178 0.87 -1.80 25.79
N TYR A 179 1.77 -2.74 25.54
CA TYR A 179 2.77 -3.18 26.52
C TYR A 179 4.15 -2.67 26.09
N LEU A 180 4.88 -2.08 27.02
CA LEU A 180 6.22 -1.54 26.77
C LEU A 180 7.30 -2.51 27.26
N ASP A 181 7.46 -2.64 28.58
CA ASP A 181 8.54 -3.41 29.21
C ASP A 181 8.09 -4.33 30.35
N ASP A 182 6.86 -4.17 30.86
CA ASP A 182 6.31 -4.99 31.93
C ASP A 182 4.85 -5.43 31.66
N ASP A 183 4.31 -6.27 32.55
CA ASP A 183 2.97 -6.85 32.41
C ASP A 183 1.81 -5.89 32.70
N ASN A 184 2.07 -4.59 32.91
CA ASN A 184 1.07 -3.56 33.11
C ASN A 184 0.84 -2.81 31.79
N PRO A 185 -0.26 -3.08 31.05
CA PRO A 185 -0.52 -2.41 29.80
C PRO A 185 -0.97 -0.96 30.01
N ILE A 186 -0.63 -0.11 29.05
CA ILE A 186 -1.27 1.18 28.84
C ILE A 186 -2.55 0.94 28.02
N THR A 187 -3.68 1.36 28.56
CA THR A 187 -4.96 1.34 27.87
C THR A 187 -5.13 2.61 27.04
N ILE A 188 -5.38 2.47 25.74
CA ILE A 188 -5.62 3.61 24.84
C ILE A 188 -7.03 4.16 25.03
N GLY A 189 -8.01 3.31 25.35
CA GLY A 189 -9.41 3.70 25.52
C GLY A 189 -10.13 3.94 24.19
N ARG A 190 -9.66 3.32 23.09
CA ARG A 190 -10.22 3.49 21.75
C ARG A 190 -10.47 2.13 21.09
N ALA A 191 -11.68 1.98 20.57
CA ALA A 191 -12.11 0.77 19.88
C ALA A 191 -11.40 0.62 18.53
N TYR A 192 -11.06 -0.61 18.20
CA TYR A 192 -10.38 -0.95 16.95
C TYR A 192 -11.10 -2.09 16.26
N GLY A 193 -11.17 -2.02 14.94
CA GLY A 193 -11.94 -2.94 14.12
C GLY A 193 -11.08 -3.67 13.11
N ARG A 194 -11.37 -4.95 12.89
CA ARG A 194 -10.90 -5.71 11.73
C ARG A 194 -11.91 -5.56 10.61
N VAL A 195 -11.43 -5.17 9.43
CA VAL A 195 -12.27 -4.94 8.26
C VAL A 195 -12.46 -6.22 7.46
N SER A 196 -13.70 -6.49 7.07
CA SER A 196 -14.02 -7.53 6.10
C SER A 196 -13.64 -7.07 4.70
N ARG A 197 -12.65 -7.73 4.10
CA ARG A 197 -12.17 -7.44 2.74
C ARG A 197 -13.29 -7.48 1.71
N ARG A 198 -14.17 -8.49 1.82
CA ARG A 198 -15.36 -8.64 0.98
C ARG A 198 -16.34 -7.48 1.14
N LEU A 199 -16.74 -7.15 2.37
CA LEU A 199 -17.73 -6.09 2.58
C LEU A 199 -17.18 -4.73 2.15
N LEU A 200 -15.90 -4.46 2.40
CA LEU A 200 -15.24 -3.25 1.94
C LEU A 200 -15.21 -3.18 0.40
N HIS A 201 -14.81 -4.27 -0.27
CA HIS A 201 -14.80 -4.35 -1.72
C HIS A 201 -16.19 -4.07 -2.31
N GLU A 202 -17.21 -4.81 -1.87
CA GLU A 202 -18.58 -4.67 -2.38
C GLU A 202 -19.17 -3.28 -2.11
N GLU A 203 -18.91 -2.70 -0.94
CA GLU A 203 -19.39 -1.36 -0.60
C GLU A 203 -18.72 -0.28 -1.47
N LEU A 204 -17.41 -0.34 -1.67
CA LEU A 204 -16.70 0.62 -2.52
C LEU A 204 -17.09 0.47 -3.99
N LEU A 205 -17.25 -0.77 -4.48
CA LEU A 205 -17.73 -1.03 -5.83
C LEU A 205 -19.16 -0.52 -6.03
N ARG A 206 -20.06 -0.76 -5.07
CA ARG A 206 -21.43 -0.22 -5.09
C ARG A 206 -21.42 1.31 -5.22
N ARG A 207 -20.57 2.00 -4.45
CA ARG A 207 -20.43 3.47 -4.55
C ARG A 207 -19.92 3.92 -5.91
N CYS A 208 -18.96 3.20 -6.52
CA CYS A 208 -18.50 3.47 -7.89
C CYS A 208 -19.64 3.33 -8.93
N VAL A 209 -20.45 2.26 -8.83
CA VAL A 209 -21.60 2.02 -9.72
C VAL A 209 -22.62 3.14 -9.60
N GLU A 210 -23.02 3.48 -8.37
CA GLU A 210 -24.01 4.52 -8.10
C GLU A 210 -23.56 5.92 -8.56
N SER A 211 -22.25 6.16 -8.55
CA SER A 211 -21.66 7.43 -8.96
C SER A 211 -21.32 7.49 -10.45
N GLY A 212 -21.47 6.39 -11.20
CA GLY A 212 -21.23 6.35 -12.65
C GLY A 212 -19.75 6.31 -13.05
N VAL A 213 -18.90 5.69 -12.24
CA VAL A 213 -17.47 5.47 -12.58
C VAL A 213 -17.37 4.52 -13.78
N SER A 214 -16.52 4.86 -14.75
CA SER A 214 -16.17 3.98 -15.88
C SER A 214 -14.87 3.22 -15.62
N TYR A 215 -14.70 2.03 -16.21
CA TYR A 215 -13.59 1.14 -15.89
C TYR A 215 -12.86 0.60 -17.14
N LEU A 216 -11.54 0.42 -17.02
CA LEU A 216 -10.70 -0.28 -18.00
C LEU A 216 -9.76 -1.25 -17.26
N SER A 217 -9.95 -2.54 -17.51
CA SER A 217 -9.04 -3.60 -17.06
C SER A 217 -7.78 -3.62 -17.91
N SER A 218 -6.82 -2.77 -17.58
CA SER A 218 -5.52 -2.70 -18.27
C SER A 218 -4.45 -2.19 -17.31
N LYS A 219 -3.19 -2.56 -17.57
CA LYS A 219 -2.04 -2.00 -16.86
C LYS A 219 -1.64 -0.67 -17.51
N VAL A 220 -1.39 0.34 -16.69
CA VAL A 220 -0.86 1.63 -17.15
C VAL A 220 0.64 1.53 -17.31
N GLU A 221 1.15 1.95 -18.46
CA GLU A 221 2.58 1.93 -18.81
C GLU A 221 3.23 3.30 -18.62
N SER A 222 2.51 4.40 -18.94
CA SER A 222 3.04 5.75 -18.79
C SER A 222 1.93 6.81 -18.73
N ILE A 223 2.30 7.99 -18.22
CA ILE A 223 1.46 9.18 -18.20
C ILE A 223 2.26 10.30 -18.85
N THR A 224 1.71 10.93 -19.88
CA THR A 224 2.38 12.02 -20.61
C THR A 224 1.46 13.22 -20.74
N GLU A 225 2.03 14.41 -20.95
CA GLU A 225 1.26 15.64 -21.19
C GLU A 225 1.19 15.91 -22.70
N ALA A 226 -0.03 16.09 -23.21
CA ALA A 226 -0.28 16.47 -24.59
C ALA A 226 -0.15 17.99 -24.79
N PRO A 227 0.08 18.46 -26.04
CA PRO A 227 0.24 19.90 -26.33
C PRO A 227 -0.97 20.77 -25.97
N ASP A 228 -2.15 20.18 -25.82
CA ASP A 228 -3.39 20.84 -25.41
C ASP A 228 -3.58 20.92 -23.88
N GLY A 229 -2.59 20.43 -23.11
CA GLY A 229 -2.58 20.40 -21.65
C GLY A 229 -3.34 19.23 -21.04
N LEU A 230 -3.86 18.30 -21.85
CA LEU A 230 -4.43 17.05 -21.34
C LEU A 230 -3.32 16.06 -20.94
N ARG A 231 -3.64 15.17 -20.00
CA ARG A 231 -2.82 14.03 -19.63
C ARG A 231 -3.26 12.82 -20.44
N LEU A 232 -2.33 12.17 -21.12
CA LEU A 232 -2.54 10.93 -21.85
C LEU A 232 -2.05 9.76 -21.00
N VAL A 233 -2.98 8.90 -20.58
CA VAL A 233 -2.68 7.67 -19.86
C VAL A 233 -2.54 6.56 -20.89
N SER A 234 -1.32 6.07 -21.08
CA SER A 234 -1.00 4.96 -21.98
C SER A 234 -1.12 3.65 -21.22
N CYS A 235 -1.97 2.77 -21.71
CA CYS A 235 -2.19 1.44 -21.16
C CYS A 235 -1.64 0.38 -22.12
N GLU A 236 -1.55 -0.87 -21.64
CA GLU A 236 -1.22 -2.02 -22.48
C GLU A 236 -2.10 -2.06 -23.75
N GLN A 237 -1.57 -2.71 -24.79
CA GLN A 237 -2.23 -2.84 -26.10
C GLN A 237 -2.42 -1.49 -26.81
N ASN A 238 -1.58 -0.49 -26.50
CA ASN A 238 -1.59 0.86 -27.09
C ASN A 238 -2.90 1.62 -26.88
N THR A 239 -3.64 1.33 -25.80
CA THR A 239 -4.86 2.06 -25.46
C THR A 239 -4.49 3.40 -24.82
N LEU A 240 -4.95 4.50 -25.41
CA LEU A 240 -4.74 5.85 -24.90
C LEU A 240 -6.03 6.41 -24.30
N VAL A 241 -5.95 6.86 -23.05
CA VAL A 241 -7.08 7.49 -22.34
C VAL A 241 -6.73 8.95 -22.03
N PRO A 242 -7.33 9.93 -22.73
CA PRO A 242 -7.12 11.34 -22.45
C PRO A 242 -7.91 11.78 -21.21
N CYS A 243 -7.27 12.54 -20.32
CA CYS A 243 -7.90 13.05 -19.12
C CYS A 243 -7.36 14.43 -18.72
N ARG A 244 -8.14 15.17 -17.91
CA ARG A 244 -7.70 16.44 -17.36
C ARG A 244 -6.77 16.26 -16.18
N LEU A 245 -6.95 15.24 -15.34
CA LEU A 245 -6.08 14.88 -14.21
C LEU A 245 -5.91 13.36 -14.15
N ALA A 246 -4.69 12.90 -13.84
CA ALA A 246 -4.39 11.50 -13.54
C ALA A 246 -3.89 11.41 -12.10
N THR A 247 -4.35 10.40 -11.35
CA THR A 247 -3.93 10.13 -9.98
C THR A 247 -3.53 8.67 -9.84
N VAL A 248 -2.36 8.44 -9.23
CA VAL A 248 -1.80 7.10 -9.01
C VAL A 248 -2.19 6.61 -7.61
N ALA A 249 -2.95 5.53 -7.57
CA ALA A 249 -3.44 4.81 -6.40
C ALA A 249 -3.12 3.30 -6.50
N SER A 250 -1.99 2.94 -7.13
CA SER A 250 -1.60 1.58 -7.50
C SER A 250 -0.93 0.78 -6.36
N GLY A 251 -0.91 1.31 -5.14
CA GLY A 251 -0.21 0.69 -4.00
C GLY A 251 1.29 0.53 -4.23
N ALA A 252 1.88 -0.56 -3.75
CA ALA A 252 3.31 -0.86 -3.91
C ALA A 252 3.76 -0.99 -5.37
N ALA A 253 2.83 -1.22 -6.31
CA ALA A 253 3.12 -1.32 -7.75
C ALA A 253 3.29 0.05 -8.44
N SER A 254 3.33 1.17 -7.69
CA SER A 254 3.37 2.53 -8.26
C SER A 254 4.75 2.97 -8.77
N GLY A 255 5.84 2.23 -8.46
CA GLY A 255 7.23 2.67 -8.70
C GLY A 255 7.49 3.21 -10.10
N LYS A 256 7.04 2.50 -11.14
CA LYS A 256 7.25 2.87 -12.56
C LYS A 256 6.56 4.17 -13.00
N LEU A 257 5.55 4.64 -12.24
CA LEU A 257 4.79 5.85 -12.56
C LEU A 257 5.19 7.05 -11.69
N LEU A 258 6.15 6.87 -10.78
CA LEU A 258 6.58 7.88 -9.83
C LEU A 258 8.03 8.28 -10.09
N GLN A 259 8.30 9.58 -10.01
CA GLN A 259 9.65 10.11 -9.97
C GLN A 259 9.90 10.70 -8.60
N TYR A 260 10.90 10.17 -7.90
CA TYR A 260 11.28 10.64 -6.57
C TYR A 260 12.29 11.78 -6.65
N GLU A 261 12.26 12.66 -5.64
CA GLU A 261 13.24 13.73 -5.50
C GLU A 261 14.61 13.16 -5.13
N VAL A 262 15.65 13.59 -5.85
CA VAL A 262 17.02 13.18 -5.59
C VAL A 262 17.50 13.75 -4.26
N GLY A 263 17.93 12.87 -3.34
CA GLY A 263 18.39 13.27 -2.01
C GLY A 263 17.29 13.38 -0.95
N GLY A 264 16.07 12.92 -1.28
CA GLY A 264 15.00 12.76 -0.29
C GLY A 264 15.34 11.74 0.82
N PRO A 265 14.55 11.70 1.90
CA PRO A 265 14.73 10.70 2.94
C PRO A 265 14.57 9.29 2.36
N ARG A 266 15.41 8.36 2.83
CA ARG A 266 15.33 6.95 2.42
C ARG A 266 13.94 6.40 2.74
N VAL A 267 13.42 5.58 1.83
CA VAL A 267 12.16 4.88 2.06
C VAL A 267 12.35 3.83 3.15
N CYS A 268 11.44 3.85 4.13
CA CYS A 268 11.35 2.82 5.14
C CYS A 268 10.28 1.80 4.77
N VAL A 269 10.69 0.54 4.72
CA VAL A 269 9.81 -0.58 4.40
C VAL A 269 9.68 -1.46 5.64
N GLN A 270 8.45 -1.82 5.97
CA GLN A 270 8.10 -2.74 7.03
C GLN A 270 7.37 -3.93 6.43
N THR A 271 7.71 -5.13 6.89
CA THR A 271 7.01 -6.36 6.52
C THR A 271 6.36 -6.93 7.77
N ALA A 272 5.17 -7.51 7.63
CA ALA A 272 4.45 -8.14 8.72
C ALA A 272 4.15 -9.60 8.41
N TYR A 273 4.25 -10.45 9.43
CA TYR A 273 3.90 -11.86 9.34
C TYR A 273 2.75 -12.15 10.30
N GLY A 274 1.64 -12.65 9.74
CA GLY A 274 0.42 -12.92 10.49
C GLY A 274 0.03 -14.39 10.49
N LEU A 275 -0.51 -14.87 11.60
CA LEU A 275 -0.97 -16.23 11.83
C LEU A 275 -2.25 -16.21 12.66
N GLU A 276 -3.26 -16.97 12.25
CA GLU A 276 -4.41 -17.25 13.10
C GLU A 276 -4.26 -18.63 13.76
N VAL A 277 -4.40 -18.67 15.09
CA VAL A 277 -4.23 -19.88 15.90
C VAL A 277 -5.52 -20.19 16.65
N GLU A 278 -5.87 -21.46 16.73
CA GLU A 278 -6.87 -21.97 17.66
C GLU A 278 -6.19 -22.66 18.85
N VAL A 279 -6.57 -22.27 20.06
CA VAL A 279 -6.02 -22.73 21.33
C VAL A 279 -7.14 -23.14 22.28
N GLU A 280 -6.89 -24.12 23.14
CA GLU A 280 -7.88 -24.56 24.14
C GLU A 280 -8.24 -23.45 25.14
N LYS A 281 -7.25 -22.62 25.50
CA LYS A 281 -7.42 -21.51 26.44
C LYS A 281 -6.55 -20.33 26.04
N SER A 282 -7.18 -19.29 25.49
CA SER A 282 -6.51 -18.02 25.19
C SER A 282 -6.24 -17.23 26.48
N PRO A 283 -5.04 -16.64 26.65
CA PRO A 283 -4.76 -15.73 27.76
C PRO A 283 -5.29 -14.30 27.51
N TYR A 284 -5.77 -13.99 26.30
CA TYR A 284 -6.21 -12.65 25.92
C TYR A 284 -7.72 -12.48 26.09
N ASP A 285 -8.15 -11.27 26.50
CA ASP A 285 -9.55 -10.90 26.58
C ASP A 285 -10.12 -10.66 25.15
N PRO A 286 -11.18 -11.38 24.74
CA PRO A 286 -11.83 -11.17 23.44
C PRO A 286 -12.37 -9.77 23.18
N GLU A 287 -12.64 -8.96 24.21
CA GLU A 287 -13.13 -7.59 24.02
C GLU A 287 -11.99 -6.57 23.83
N GLN A 288 -10.72 -6.99 23.96
CA GLN A 288 -9.55 -6.12 23.89
C GLN A 288 -8.56 -6.58 22.83
N MET A 289 -8.00 -5.63 22.09
CA MET A 289 -6.88 -5.89 21.19
C MET A 289 -5.58 -5.48 21.85
N VAL A 290 -4.58 -6.36 21.78
CA VAL A 290 -3.20 -5.96 22.05
C VAL A 290 -2.67 -5.31 20.78
N PHE A 291 -2.63 -3.98 20.80
CA PHE A 291 -2.25 -3.16 19.66
C PHE A 291 -0.74 -3.13 19.49
N MET A 292 0.05 -3.03 20.56
CA MET A 292 1.51 -3.13 20.45
C MET A 292 2.07 -3.77 21.70
N ASP A 293 2.67 -4.94 21.57
CA ASP A 293 3.40 -5.59 22.65
C ASP A 293 4.90 -5.60 22.35
N TYR A 294 5.63 -4.73 23.05
CA TYR A 294 7.08 -4.58 22.95
C TYR A 294 7.84 -5.42 23.98
N ARG A 295 7.15 -6.21 24.81
CA ARG A 295 7.82 -6.98 25.86
C ARG A 295 8.77 -8.02 25.26
N ASP A 296 10.00 -8.01 25.76
CA ASP A 296 10.98 -9.03 25.41
C ASP A 296 10.85 -10.23 26.35
N TYR A 297 10.30 -11.32 25.82
CA TYR A 297 10.20 -12.59 26.53
C TYR A 297 11.47 -13.43 26.43
N THR A 298 12.43 -13.05 25.58
CA THR A 298 13.72 -13.71 25.45
C THR A 298 14.69 -13.15 26.49
N LYS A 299 14.75 -13.80 27.66
CA LYS A 299 15.70 -13.43 28.74
C LYS A 299 17.18 -13.62 28.35
N GLU A 300 17.45 -14.26 27.22
CA GLU A 300 18.78 -14.43 26.67
C GLU A 300 19.01 -13.39 25.57
N LYS A 301 20.08 -12.59 25.69
CA LYS A 301 20.56 -11.74 24.59
C LYS A 301 21.09 -12.63 23.46
N ILE A 302 20.18 -13.22 22.69
CA ILE A 302 20.53 -13.87 21.43
C ILE A 302 21.02 -12.74 20.53
N ARG A 303 22.34 -12.65 20.36
CA ARG A 303 22.96 -11.73 19.39
C ARG A 303 22.73 -12.29 17.98
N SER A 304 21.49 -12.27 17.51
CA SER A 304 21.19 -12.43 16.09
C SER A 304 21.15 -11.06 15.43
N LEU A 305 21.49 -10.97 14.14
CA LEU A 305 21.34 -9.73 13.38
C LEU A 305 19.88 -9.25 13.36
N GLU A 306 18.90 -10.15 13.52
CA GLU A 306 17.48 -9.76 13.54
C GLU A 306 17.07 -9.02 14.82
N ALA A 307 17.77 -9.22 15.93
CA ALA A 307 17.49 -8.55 17.21
C ALA A 307 17.80 -7.03 17.19
N GLU A 308 18.43 -6.53 16.13
CA GLU A 308 18.75 -5.11 15.93
C GLU A 308 17.58 -4.33 15.31
N TYR A 309 16.54 -5.00 14.80
CA TYR A 309 15.39 -4.34 14.17
C TYR A 309 14.22 -4.19 15.16
N PRO A 310 13.62 -2.98 15.27
CA PRO A 310 12.48 -2.79 16.15
C PRO A 310 11.29 -3.59 15.63
N THR A 311 10.70 -4.39 16.52
CA THR A 311 9.55 -5.25 16.29
C THR A 311 8.64 -5.24 17.51
N PHE A 312 7.38 -5.60 17.31
CA PHE A 312 6.39 -5.77 18.37
C PHE A 312 5.35 -6.79 17.91
N LEU A 313 4.49 -7.23 18.83
CA LEU A 313 3.41 -8.16 18.53
C LEU A 313 2.05 -7.44 18.57
N TYR A 314 1.24 -7.66 17.53
CA TYR A 314 -0.21 -7.51 17.60
C TYR A 314 -0.83 -8.84 18.07
N ALA A 315 -1.74 -8.79 19.03
CA ALA A 315 -2.63 -9.91 19.34
C ALA A 315 -4.08 -9.46 19.24
N MET A 316 -4.81 -10.12 18.34
CA MET A 316 -6.18 -9.81 17.94
C MET A 316 -7.08 -11.01 18.24
N PRO A 317 -7.62 -11.12 19.46
CA PRO A 317 -8.42 -12.26 19.85
C PRO A 317 -9.77 -12.21 19.12
N MET A 318 -10.01 -13.16 18.22
CA MET A 318 -11.25 -13.23 17.44
C MET A 318 -12.38 -13.88 18.25
N THR A 319 -12.03 -14.84 19.11
CA THR A 319 -12.91 -15.51 20.07
C THR A 319 -12.12 -15.87 21.34
N LYS A 320 -12.76 -16.55 22.29
CA LYS A 320 -12.08 -17.11 23.48
C LYS A 320 -11.01 -18.16 23.17
N THR A 321 -11.04 -18.75 21.97
CA THR A 321 -10.16 -19.84 21.55
C THR A 321 -9.40 -19.53 20.27
N ARG A 322 -9.75 -18.48 19.53
CA ARG A 322 -9.07 -18.09 18.28
C ARG A 322 -8.42 -16.73 18.42
N VAL A 323 -7.15 -16.63 18.07
CA VAL A 323 -6.37 -15.39 18.13
C VAL A 323 -5.59 -15.24 16.83
N PHE A 324 -5.70 -14.06 16.23
CA PHE A 324 -4.81 -13.65 15.14
C PHE A 324 -3.61 -12.90 15.74
N PHE A 325 -2.41 -13.33 15.40
CA PHE A 325 -1.17 -12.71 15.80
C PHE A 325 -0.50 -12.13 14.58
N GLU A 326 0.11 -10.96 14.72
CA GLU A 326 0.91 -10.36 13.66
C GLU A 326 2.16 -9.70 14.23
N VAL A 327 3.32 -10.01 13.65
CA VAL A 327 4.59 -9.42 14.03
C VAL A 327 5.10 -8.58 12.85
N PRO A 328 5.08 -7.25 12.97
CA PRO A 328 5.77 -6.37 12.05
C PRO A 328 7.26 -6.23 12.39
N SER A 329 8.12 -6.34 11.37
CA SER A 329 9.56 -6.08 11.49
C SER A 329 9.98 -4.96 10.54
N LEU A 330 10.67 -3.96 11.08
CA LEU A 330 11.17 -2.81 10.34
C LEU A 330 12.56 -3.10 9.78
N PHE A 331 12.69 -3.42 8.49
CA PHE A 331 13.96 -3.89 7.93
C PHE A 331 14.90 -2.78 7.46
N PHE A 332 14.37 -1.62 7.04
CA PHE A 332 15.19 -0.57 6.42
C PHE A 332 14.82 0.81 6.93
N CYS A 333 15.31 1.21 8.09
CA CYS A 333 15.17 2.59 8.53
C CYS A 333 16.28 2.95 9.52
N PHE A 334 17.53 3.09 9.04
CA PHE A 334 18.55 3.71 9.89
C PHE A 334 19.41 4.69 9.08
N ASN A 335 19.10 5.97 9.28
CA ASN A 335 20.17 6.92 9.57
C ASN A 335 20.60 6.64 11.01
N HIS A 336 21.89 6.40 11.22
CA HIS A 336 22.50 6.70 12.51
C HIS A 336 22.22 8.19 12.81
N PHE A 337 21.44 8.48 13.85
CA PHE A 337 21.39 9.80 14.46
C PHE A 337 22.59 10.01 15.38
#